data_AF-A0A8X6J8V2-F1
#
_entry.id   AF-A0A8X6J8V2-F1
#
_cell.length_a   1.000
_cell.length_b   1.000
_cell.length_c   1.000
_cell.angle_alpha   90.00
_cell.angle_beta   90.00
_cell.angle_gamma   90.00
#
_symmetry.space_group_name_H-M   'P 1'
#
loop_
_entity.id
_entity.type
_entity.pdbx_description
1 polymer ?
#
loop_
_entity_poly.entity_id
_entity_poly.type
_entity_poly.pdbx_seq_one_letter_code
_entity_poly.pdbx_strand_id
1 'polypeptide(L)'
;MQVIRRLDTGERQSQTGAALNLATFTVRTILMNKEKNLSSATATTTSFAARITRSRNNTIDKMEKPLSIWNDYKIERNMSLS
;
A
#
# COMPACT_ATOMS: atom_id res chain seq x y z
N MET A 1 3.08 -2.51 -6.34
CA MET A 1 3.92 -1.34 -6.71
C MET A 1 4.33 -1.39 -8.19
N GLN A 2 3.46 -1.00 -9.12
CA GLN A 2 3.78 -1.05 -10.56
C GLN A 2 4.58 0.16 -11.05
N VAL A 3 4.29 1.38 -10.54
CA VAL A 3 5.03 2.61 -10.89
C VAL A 3 6.52 2.48 -10.55
N ILE A 4 6.84 2.07 -9.32
CA ILE A 4 8.24 1.92 -8.88
C ILE A 4 8.96 0.83 -9.68
N ARG A 5 8.33 -0.35 -9.89
CA ARG A 5 8.92 -1.43 -10.68
C ARG A 5 9.27 -0.99 -12.11
N ARG A 6 8.37 -0.25 -12.76
CA ARG A 6 8.55 0.24 -14.14
C ARG A 6 9.68 1.27 -14.25
N LEU A 7 9.77 2.17 -13.28
CA LEU A 7 10.87 3.13 -13.21
C LEU A 7 12.21 2.47 -12.90
N ASP A 8 12.24 1.47 -12.01
CA ASP A 8 13.46 0.71 -11.68
C ASP A 8 13.95 -0.14 -12.87
N THR A 9 13.06 -0.53 -13.81
CA THR A 9 13.44 -1.16 -15.09
C THR A 9 13.93 -0.17 -16.16
N GLY A 10 13.99 1.13 -15.85
CA GLY A 10 14.48 2.17 -16.76
C GLY A 10 13.43 2.82 -17.66
N GLU A 11 12.13 2.57 -17.45
CA GLU A 11 11.09 3.35 -18.16
C GLU A 11 11.15 4.82 -17.76
N ARG A 12 10.87 5.72 -18.71
CA ARG A 12 10.75 7.16 -18.42
C ARG A 12 9.44 7.43 -17.71
N GLN A 13 9.41 8.43 -16.81
CA GLN A 13 8.20 8.83 -16.07
C GLN A 13 7.00 9.13 -16.97
N SER A 14 7.23 9.71 -18.15
CA SER A 14 6.18 9.99 -19.14
C SER A 14 5.56 8.71 -19.72
N GLN A 15 6.39 7.68 -19.98
CA GLN A 15 5.94 6.39 -20.50
C GLN A 15 5.18 5.61 -19.44
N THR A 16 5.70 5.57 -18.21
CA THR A 16 5.03 4.93 -17.07
C THR A 16 3.70 5.63 -16.74
N GLY A 17 3.65 6.96 -16.83
CA GLY A 17 2.42 7.75 -16.67
C GLY A 17 1.39 7.41 -17.73
N ALA A 18 1.77 7.43 -19.01
CA ALA A 18 0.89 7.05 -20.12
C ALA A 18 0.38 5.61 -19.99
N ALA A 19 1.24 4.65 -19.65
CA ALA A 19 0.90 3.24 -19.52
C ALA A 19 -0.04 2.93 -18.33
N LEU A 20 -0.09 3.81 -17.33
CA LEU A 20 -0.94 3.68 -16.14
C LEU A 20 -2.10 4.68 -16.12
N ASN A 21 -2.26 5.48 -17.17
CA ASN A 21 -3.18 6.61 -17.21
C ASN A 21 -3.04 7.55 -15.99
N LEU A 22 -1.79 7.82 -15.61
CA LEU A 22 -1.42 8.70 -14.50
C LEU A 22 -0.78 9.98 -15.04
N ALA A 23 -1.13 11.11 -14.43
CA ALA A 23 -0.43 12.36 -14.69
C ALA A 23 1.04 12.26 -14.25
N THR A 24 1.94 12.93 -14.98
CA THR A 24 3.37 12.97 -14.66
C THR A 24 3.64 13.45 -13.23
N PHE A 25 2.84 14.40 -12.74
CA PHE A 25 2.92 14.87 -11.35
C PHE A 25 2.62 13.75 -10.35
N THR A 26 1.60 12.92 -10.60
CA THR A 26 1.25 11.78 -9.75
C THR A 26 2.39 10.75 -9.70
N VAL A 27 3.01 10.46 -10.84
CA VAL A 27 4.20 9.59 -10.91
C VAL A 27 5.35 10.15 -10.07
N ARG A 28 5.58 11.46 -10.17
CA ARG A 28 6.59 12.17 -9.36
C ARG A 28 6.29 12.12 -7.86
N THR A 29 5.05 12.34 -7.46
CA THR A 29 4.63 12.27 -6.04
C THR A 29 4.81 10.86 -5.47
N ILE A 30 4.51 9.82 -6.25
CA ILE A 30 4.74 8.43 -5.84
C ILE A 30 6.24 8.19 -5.64
N LEU A 31 7.09 8.71 -6.53
CA LEU A 31 8.54 8.59 -6.43
C LEU A 31 9.10 9.30 -5.19
N MET A 32 8.63 10.52 -4.90
CA MET A 32 9.03 11.26 -3.68
C MET A 32 8.66 10.50 -2.40
N ASN A 33 7.60 9.71 -2.43
CA ASN A 33 7.15 8.89 -1.30
C ASN A 33 7.62 7.42 -1.40
N LYS A 34 8.59 7.11 -2.26
CA LYS A 34 9.03 5.72 -2.55
C LYS A 34 9.37 4.94 -1.28
N GLU A 35 10.27 5.45 -0.44
CA GLU A 35 10.71 4.75 0.78
C GLU A 35 9.56 4.51 1.76
N LYS A 36 8.78 5.56 2.07
CA LYS A 36 7.62 5.45 2.96
C LYS A 36 6.62 4.42 2.46
N ASN A 37 6.37 4.41 1.15
CA ASN A 37 5.44 3.49 0.54
C ASN A 37 5.97 2.05 0.48
N LEU A 38 7.27 1.85 0.24
CA LEU A 38 7.89 0.52 0.24
C LEU A 38 7.87 -0.10 1.64
N SER A 39 8.25 0.66 2.68
CA SER A 39 8.17 0.19 4.07
C SER A 39 6.74 -0.12 4.51
N SER A 40 5.76 0.62 3.99
CA SER A 40 4.33 0.33 4.25
C SER A 40 3.82 -0.88 3.46
N ALA A 41 4.37 -1.13 2.26
CA ALA A 41 3.96 -2.23 1.40
C ALA A 41 4.50 -3.59 1.88
N THR A 42 5.71 -3.64 2.42
CA THR A 42 6.32 -4.88 2.94
C THR A 42 5.71 -5.33 4.27
N ALA A 43 5.16 -4.39 5.04
CA ALA A 43 4.60 -4.67 6.35
C ALA A 43 3.25 -5.41 6.31
N THR A 44 2.66 -5.69 5.14
CA THR A 44 1.23 -6.03 5.16
C THR A 44 0.66 -6.97 4.09
N THR A 45 -0.15 -7.91 4.59
CA THR A 45 -0.88 -8.99 3.92
C THR A 45 -1.94 -8.49 2.93
N THR A 46 -2.38 -9.36 2.01
CA THR A 46 -3.23 -9.07 0.82
C THR A 46 -4.42 -8.11 1.02
N SER A 47 -5.06 -8.09 2.21
CA SER A 47 -6.14 -7.14 2.57
C SER A 47 -5.67 -5.68 2.68
N PHE A 48 -4.40 -5.44 2.98
CA PHE A 48 -3.77 -4.12 3.07
C PHE A 48 -3.34 -3.53 1.71
N ALA A 49 -3.40 -4.29 0.61
CA ALA A 49 -2.95 -3.78 -0.68
C ALA A 49 -3.84 -2.63 -1.20
N ALA A 50 -5.16 -2.68 -0.94
CA ALA A 50 -6.09 -1.58 -1.22
C ALA A 50 -5.86 -0.33 -0.33
N ARG A 51 -5.11 -0.51 0.76
CA ARG A 51 -4.89 0.46 1.84
C ARG A 51 -3.86 1.53 1.51
N ILE A 52 -2.96 1.24 0.56
CA ILE A 52 -1.85 2.11 0.14
C ILE A 52 -2.36 3.26 -0.75
N THR A 53 -3.47 3.06 -1.46
CA THR A 53 -4.00 4.04 -2.43
C THR A 53 -4.64 5.27 -1.77
N ARG A 54 -4.97 5.22 -0.47
CA ARG A 54 -5.56 6.34 0.28
C ARG A 54 -4.85 6.51 1.62
N SER A 55 -4.41 7.73 1.91
CA SER A 55 -3.90 8.09 3.25
C SER A 55 -4.94 7.70 4.30
N ARG A 56 -4.53 6.83 5.24
CA ARG A 56 -5.40 6.38 6.33
C ARG A 56 -5.38 7.44 7.43
N ASN A 57 -6.56 7.80 7.92
CA ASN A 57 -6.64 8.66 9.10
C ASN A 57 -5.98 7.95 10.29
N ASN A 58 -5.16 8.68 11.06
CA ASN A 58 -4.49 8.21 12.28
C ASN A 58 -5.44 7.49 13.25
N THR A 59 -6.68 7.97 13.38
CA THR A 59 -7.69 7.32 14.23
C THR A 59 -8.02 5.90 13.77
N ILE A 60 -8.17 5.71 12.45
CA ILE A 60 -8.48 4.40 11.86
C ILE A 60 -7.27 3.46 11.99
N ASP A 61 -6.05 3.96 11.79
CA ASP A 61 -4.82 3.14 11.97
C ASP A 61 -4.69 2.60 13.40
N LYS A 62 -4.96 3.45 14.40
CA LYS A 62 -4.93 3.07 15.81
C LYS A 62 -5.99 2.03 16.18
N MET A 63 -7.14 2.04 15.51
CA MET A 63 -8.20 1.05 15.72
C MET A 63 -7.88 -0.28 15.02
N GLU A 64 -7.35 -0.23 13.80
CA GLU A 64 -7.06 -1.43 13.01
C GLU A 64 -5.92 -2.28 13.57
N LYS A 65 -4.93 -1.68 14.23
CA LYS A 65 -3.80 -2.40 14.86
C LYS A 65 -4.24 -3.44 15.91
N PRO A 66 -4.96 -3.07 17.00
CA PRO A 66 -5.42 -4.04 17.98
C PRO A 66 -6.44 -5.02 17.39
N LEU A 67 -7.26 -4.59 16.42
CA LEU A 67 -8.20 -5.49 15.74
C LEU A 67 -7.50 -6.56 14.91
N SER A 68 -6.37 -6.24 14.26
CA SER A 68 -5.58 -7.24 13.51
C SER A 68 -4.99 -8.29 14.46
N ILE A 69 -4.43 -7.86 15.59
CA ILE A 69 -3.91 -8.76 16.63
C ILE A 69 -5.02 -9.67 17.16
N TRP A 70 -6.21 -9.12 17.42
CA TRP A 70 -7.35 -9.89 17.88
C TRP A 70 -7.87 -10.88 16.83
N ASN A 71 -7.88 -10.48 15.56
CA ASN A 71 -8.27 -11.34 14.46
C ASN A 71 -7.31 -12.53 14.30
N ASP A 72 -6.00 -12.29 14.37
CA ASP A 72 -4.99 -13.35 14.31
C ASP A 72 -5.13 -14.33 15.48
N TYR A 73 -5.36 -13.81 16.70
CA TYR A 73 -5.67 -14.60 17.90
C TYR A 73 -6.93 -15.47 17.74
N LYS A 74 -7.95 -14.98 17.03
CA LYS A 74 -9.19 -15.72 16.76
C LYS A 74 -8.99 -16.81 15.71
N ILE A 75 -8.25 -16.51 14.64
CA ILE A 75 -7.90 -17.47 13.58
C ILE A 75 -7.10 -18.63 14.19
N GLU A 76 -6.10 -18.34 15.02
CA GLU A 76 -5.27 -19.35 15.70
C GLU A 76 -6.10 -20.28 16.60
N ARG A 77 -7.24 -19.80 17.12
CA ARG A 77 -8.17 -20.57 17.96
C ARG A 77 -9.33 -21.22 17.21
N ASN A 78 -9.34 -21.20 15.87
CA ASN A 78 -10.48 -21.65 15.06
C ASN A 78 -11.82 -21.03 15.51
N MET A 79 -11.80 -19.82 16.07
CA MET A 79 -13.02 -19.13 16.44
C MET A 79 -13.61 -18.47 15.18
N SER A 80 -14.90 -18.71 14.93
CA SER A 80 -15.59 -18.08 13.81
C SER A 80 -15.52 -16.56 13.93
N LEU A 81 -15.13 -15.92 12.82
CA LEU A 81 -15.30 -14.49 12.63
C LEU A 81 -16.78 -14.23 12.33
N SER A 82 -17.35 -13.27 13.05
CA SER A 82 -18.75 -12.84 12.96
C SER A 82 -18.90 -11.76 11.91
#